data_AF-A0A0R1YKV9-F1
#
_entry.id   AF-A0A0R1YKV9-F1
#
_cell.length_a   1.000
_cell.length_b   1.000
_cell.length_c   1.000
_cell.angle_alpha   90.00
_cell.angle_beta   90.00
_cell.angle_gamma   90.00
#
_symmetry.space_group_name_H-M   'P 1'
#
loop_
_entity.id
_entity.type
_entity.pdbx_description
1 polymer ?
#
loop_
_entity_poly.entity_id
_entity_poly.type
_entity_poly.pdbx_seq_one_letter_code
_entity_poly.pdbx_strand_id
1 'polypeptide(L)'
;MSFFNFITNILNKTQTHNHQDIDALLTFPYLQKKAIRKNIIDEQCNIERKYAIKHYMNKYRHDNSRHEALAPFYENNKLVNWIGIVSDIIIDNKENPRILIDKLTLDNPKKPQLLDYHLWIRTNKIKYIQNDSNTQTIAIGDAIRGISSVDTYLGNQNEVKYGFNATVIRGAGILIGNKRTNAIQTNLNAKIKTNYDRKNDWILKCTNSCEAIAKYSKSNANEILSQPSQVSISFQKSNYSHYYSHLSKEDEVTSTKKENQTVISNGKYIGTVNAITYISRKNNNLTPIIRLSNITNENGQNIITKSYFKYEGKILELGQLVKSDKIIFSTKTKLSNKVTDLGTIEDCTLKNKQNGGLPIPSTKEELLGYIMAEKDDTKPNHLYYRQKYQDWLISNKLEASNNLISKDGIQQILQIKKSVLNQRMQKSFIIPKQRKNNKDFYDFSVIQKIAEEKEPIAEATDSLKTLTGQNLNTITTYDGIYYTRNFANLDSYLIRNEIERLSRVCANLYIKAKDENGNEKYVLVKTITQAKSYNDEKMLMIDN
;
A
#
# COMPACT_ATOMS: atom_id res chain seq x y z
N MET A 1 -53.49 -17.41 -7.18
CA MET A 1 -52.74 -16.58 -6.20
C MET A 1 -51.61 -15.86 -6.92
N SER A 2 -51.64 -14.53 -7.00
CA SER A 2 -50.71 -13.75 -7.81
C SER A 2 -49.30 -13.73 -7.20
N PHE A 3 -48.27 -13.64 -8.05
CA PHE A 3 -46.84 -13.56 -7.71
C PHE A 3 -46.53 -12.45 -6.68
N PHE A 4 -47.34 -11.38 -6.69
CA PHE A 4 -47.27 -10.30 -5.70
C PHE A 4 -47.55 -10.80 -4.28
N ASN A 5 -48.56 -11.64 -4.05
CA ASN A 5 -48.91 -12.14 -2.71
C ASN A 5 -47.84 -13.08 -2.11
N PHE A 6 -46.98 -13.68 -2.94
CA PHE A 6 -45.83 -14.46 -2.47
C PHE A 6 -44.69 -13.54 -2.00
N ILE A 7 -44.45 -12.43 -2.69
CA ILE A 7 -43.43 -11.44 -2.32
C ILE A 7 -43.82 -10.70 -1.02
N THR A 8 -45.10 -10.33 -0.86
CA THR A 8 -45.57 -9.66 0.37
C THR A 8 -45.47 -10.56 1.60
N ASN A 9 -45.72 -11.86 1.45
CA ASN A 9 -45.59 -12.84 2.54
C ASN A 9 -44.13 -13.13 2.93
N ILE A 10 -43.17 -12.93 2.03
CA ILE A 10 -41.74 -13.02 2.35
C ILE A 10 -41.28 -11.76 3.08
N LEU A 11 -41.77 -10.57 2.69
CA LEU A 11 -41.42 -9.30 3.33
C LEU A 11 -41.96 -9.17 4.76
N ASN A 12 -43.13 -9.76 5.06
CA ASN A 12 -43.73 -9.69 6.39
C ASN A 12 -43.16 -10.70 7.40
N LYS A 13 -42.36 -11.69 6.98
CA LYS A 13 -41.75 -12.69 7.88
C LYS A 13 -40.40 -12.29 8.47
N THR A 14 -39.84 -11.15 8.08
CA THR A 14 -38.49 -10.71 8.48
C THR A 14 -38.40 -9.86 9.76
N GLN A 15 -39.49 -9.66 10.51
CA GLN A 15 -39.49 -8.72 11.65
C GLN A 15 -39.38 -9.34 13.05
N THR A 16 -39.21 -10.66 13.21
CA THR A 16 -39.19 -11.24 14.57
C THR A 16 -38.15 -12.35 14.77
N HIS A 17 -36.89 -12.13 14.41
CA HIS A 17 -35.80 -12.98 14.93
C HIS A 17 -34.68 -12.09 15.48
N ASN A 18 -34.30 -12.35 16.75
CA ASN A 18 -33.16 -11.80 17.47
C ASN A 18 -31.99 -11.52 16.52
N HIS A 19 -31.35 -10.35 16.62
CA HIS A 19 -30.24 -9.90 15.78
C HIS A 19 -29.04 -10.88 15.80
N GLN A 20 -29.14 -11.96 15.02
CA GLN A 20 -28.02 -12.73 14.55
C GLN A 20 -27.34 -11.91 13.45
N ASP A 21 -26.02 -11.84 13.49
CA ASP A 21 -25.23 -11.22 12.43
C ASP A 21 -25.62 -11.83 11.08
N ILE A 22 -26.25 -11.02 10.22
CA ILE A 22 -26.73 -11.45 8.91
C ILE A 22 -25.57 -11.93 8.02
N ASP A 23 -24.35 -11.47 8.29
CA ASP A 23 -23.14 -11.86 7.59
C ASP A 23 -22.65 -13.26 8.02
N ALA A 24 -23.05 -13.73 9.21
CA ALA A 24 -22.81 -15.10 9.65
C ALA A 24 -23.77 -16.14 9.05
N LEU A 25 -24.88 -15.70 8.43
CA LEU A 25 -25.85 -16.61 7.80
C LEU A 25 -25.26 -17.25 6.54
N LEU A 26 -25.34 -18.58 6.44
CA LEU A 26 -24.77 -19.36 5.33
C LEU A 26 -25.79 -19.50 4.19
N THR A 27 -26.28 -18.36 3.72
CA THR A 27 -27.25 -18.26 2.64
C THR A 27 -26.57 -17.95 1.32
N PHE A 28 -26.90 -18.74 0.30
CA PHE A 28 -26.40 -18.64 -1.08
C PHE A 28 -27.59 -18.54 -2.05
N PRO A 29 -27.41 -17.93 -3.24
CA PRO A 29 -28.45 -17.88 -4.28
C PRO A 29 -28.95 -19.28 -4.62
N TYR A 30 -30.28 -19.47 -4.55
CA TYR A 30 -30.88 -20.79 -4.59
C TYR A 30 -32.24 -20.78 -5.28
N LEU A 31 -32.42 -21.68 -6.25
CA LEU A 31 -33.70 -21.98 -6.88
C LEU A 31 -34.21 -23.36 -6.46
N GLN A 32 -35.46 -23.40 -6.01
CA GLN A 32 -36.12 -24.66 -5.75
C GLN A 32 -36.57 -25.31 -7.07
N LYS A 33 -36.15 -26.55 -7.34
CA LYS A 33 -36.46 -27.29 -8.57
C LYS A 33 -37.94 -27.25 -8.97
N LYS A 34 -38.84 -27.35 -7.97
CA LYS A 34 -40.30 -27.32 -8.20
C LYS A 34 -40.83 -25.97 -8.69
N ALA A 35 -40.11 -24.88 -8.43
CA ALA A 35 -40.48 -23.52 -8.84
C ALA A 35 -39.87 -23.13 -10.21
N ILE A 36 -39.00 -23.98 -10.78
CA ILE A 36 -38.32 -23.68 -12.03
C ILE A 36 -39.28 -23.92 -13.20
N ARG A 37 -39.52 -22.88 -13.99
CA ARG A 37 -40.21 -22.99 -15.27
C ARG A 37 -39.16 -23.08 -16.36
N LYS A 38 -39.17 -24.18 -17.13
CA LYS A 38 -38.09 -24.53 -18.09
C LYS A 38 -37.79 -23.41 -19.10
N ASN A 39 -38.81 -22.67 -19.54
CA ASN A 39 -38.71 -21.61 -20.55
C ASN A 39 -38.15 -20.27 -20.03
N ILE A 40 -38.04 -20.08 -18.72
CA ILE A 40 -37.57 -18.83 -18.10
C ILE A 40 -36.48 -19.06 -17.05
N ILE A 41 -35.83 -20.23 -17.08
CA ILE A 41 -34.85 -20.62 -16.06
C ILE A 41 -33.70 -19.63 -15.93
N ASP A 42 -33.24 -19.06 -17.05
CA ASP A 42 -32.15 -18.08 -17.06
C ASP A 42 -32.57 -16.74 -16.45
N GLU A 43 -33.82 -16.33 -16.67
CA GLU A 43 -34.41 -15.14 -16.04
C GLU A 43 -34.57 -15.35 -14.54
N GLN A 44 -35.08 -16.52 -14.13
CA GLN A 44 -35.19 -16.89 -12.72
C GLN A 44 -33.81 -16.92 -12.03
N CYS A 45 -32.78 -17.43 -12.73
CA CYS A 45 -31.41 -17.41 -12.22
C CYS A 45 -30.90 -15.98 -12.04
N ASN A 46 -31.16 -15.09 -13.00
CA ASN A 46 -30.77 -13.68 -12.88
C ASN A 46 -31.53 -12.93 -11.79
N ILE A 47 -32.81 -13.25 -11.55
CA ILE A 47 -33.61 -12.69 -10.45
C ILE A 47 -32.99 -13.11 -9.11
N GLU A 48 -32.72 -14.39 -8.90
CA GLU A 48 -32.11 -14.87 -7.65
C GLU A 48 -30.69 -14.34 -7.46
N ARG A 49 -29.89 -14.22 -8.53
CA ARG A 49 -28.58 -13.57 -8.48
C ARG A 49 -28.69 -12.14 -7.96
N LYS A 50 -29.59 -11.34 -8.55
CA LYS A 50 -29.82 -9.94 -8.12
C LYS A 50 -30.35 -9.87 -6.69
N TYR A 51 -31.19 -10.82 -6.29
CA TYR A 51 -31.65 -10.94 -4.90
C TYR A 51 -30.47 -11.20 -3.95
N ALA A 52 -29.55 -12.09 -4.31
CA ALA A 52 -28.37 -12.39 -3.50
C ALA A 52 -27.47 -11.16 -3.30
N ILE A 53 -27.31 -10.31 -4.31
CA ILE A 53 -26.55 -9.05 -4.18
C ILE A 53 -27.11 -8.17 -3.06
N LYS A 54 -28.44 -8.07 -2.97
CA LYS A 54 -29.11 -7.21 -1.98
C LYS A 54 -29.23 -7.84 -0.59
N HIS A 55 -29.36 -9.16 -0.53
CA HIS A 55 -29.82 -9.85 0.68
C HIS A 55 -28.84 -10.86 1.27
N TYR A 56 -27.90 -11.40 0.47
CA TYR A 56 -26.99 -12.46 0.90
C TYR A 56 -25.53 -12.06 0.85
N MET A 57 -25.12 -11.00 0.17
CA MET A 57 -23.75 -10.49 0.31
C MET A 57 -23.54 -9.88 1.70
N ASN A 58 -22.28 -9.80 2.13
CA ASN A 58 -21.97 -9.23 3.44
C ASN A 58 -22.35 -7.74 3.45
N LYS A 59 -22.94 -7.29 4.55
CA LYS A 59 -23.40 -5.91 4.73
C LYS A 59 -22.46 -5.07 5.55
N TYR A 60 -21.60 -5.70 6.36
CA TYR A 60 -20.73 -4.99 7.28
C TYR A 60 -19.28 -5.14 6.88
N ARG A 61 -18.49 -4.10 7.18
CA ARG A 61 -17.04 -4.19 7.11
C ARG A 61 -16.54 -5.02 8.28
N HIS A 62 -15.98 -6.19 7.98
CA HIS A 62 -15.33 -7.02 8.97
C HIS A 62 -13.85 -6.64 9.07
N ASP A 63 -13.50 -5.79 10.03
CA ASP A 63 -12.11 -5.35 10.24
C ASP A 63 -11.16 -6.51 10.62
N ASN A 64 -11.73 -7.60 11.15
CA ASN A 64 -11.03 -8.84 11.43
C ASN A 64 -11.50 -9.92 10.44
N SER A 65 -10.72 -10.14 9.37
CA SER A 65 -10.88 -11.33 8.53
C SER A 65 -10.61 -12.58 9.37
N ARG A 66 -11.39 -13.65 9.14
CA ARG A 66 -11.23 -14.93 9.86
C ARG A 66 -10.23 -15.85 9.17
N HIS A 67 -9.26 -15.29 8.45
CA HIS A 67 -8.28 -16.02 7.65
C HIS A 67 -7.56 -17.14 8.42
N GLU A 68 -7.42 -17.02 9.74
CA GLU A 68 -6.85 -18.05 10.64
C GLU A 68 -7.58 -19.39 10.57
N ALA A 69 -8.87 -19.41 10.19
CA ALA A 69 -9.61 -20.65 9.95
C ALA A 69 -9.03 -21.48 8.79
N LEU A 70 -8.20 -20.88 7.93
CA LEU A 70 -7.48 -21.56 6.87
C LEU A 70 -6.10 -22.09 7.31
N ALA A 71 -5.58 -21.65 8.47
CA ALA A 71 -4.26 -22.06 8.96
C ALA A 71 -4.09 -23.59 9.08
N PRO A 72 -5.08 -24.35 9.63
CA PRO A 72 -4.94 -25.79 9.73
C PRO A 72 -4.84 -26.49 8.37
N PHE A 73 -5.38 -25.90 7.31
CA PHE A 73 -5.27 -26.45 5.96
C PHE A 73 -3.88 -26.20 5.37
N TYR A 74 -3.29 -25.03 5.63
CA TYR A 74 -1.91 -24.74 5.26
C TYR A 74 -0.92 -25.65 5.98
N GLU A 75 -0.99 -25.70 7.32
CA GLU A 75 -0.05 -26.45 8.18
C GLU A 75 -0.04 -27.95 7.87
N ASN A 76 -1.21 -28.50 7.53
CA ASN A 76 -1.36 -29.93 7.21
C ASN A 76 -1.30 -30.23 5.71
N ASN A 77 -0.99 -29.24 4.86
CA ASN A 77 -1.01 -29.34 3.40
C ASN A 77 -2.31 -29.97 2.86
N LYS A 78 -3.45 -29.58 3.43
CA LYS A 78 -4.79 -30.07 3.06
C LYS A 78 -5.47 -29.10 2.11
N LEU A 79 -6.18 -29.64 1.13
CA LEU A 79 -7.03 -28.85 0.27
C LEU A 79 -8.31 -28.41 1.00
N VAL A 80 -8.77 -27.22 0.66
CA VAL A 80 -10.05 -26.67 1.14
C VAL A 80 -11.08 -26.88 0.04
N ASN A 81 -12.17 -27.60 0.33
CA ASN A 81 -13.38 -27.58 -0.48
C ASN A 81 -14.27 -26.44 0.02
N TRP A 82 -14.61 -25.48 -0.83
CA TRP A 82 -15.27 -24.25 -0.39
C TRP A 82 -16.37 -23.79 -1.33
N ILE A 83 -17.29 -23.00 -0.77
CA ILE A 83 -18.33 -22.24 -1.46
C ILE A 83 -18.37 -20.80 -0.93
N GLY A 84 -18.66 -19.83 -1.79
CA GLY A 84 -18.87 -18.44 -1.41
C GLY A 84 -19.77 -17.70 -2.41
N ILE A 85 -19.94 -16.39 -2.23
CA ILE A 85 -20.66 -15.51 -3.14
C ILE A 85 -19.67 -14.55 -3.80
N VAL A 86 -19.73 -14.40 -5.12
CA VAL A 86 -18.88 -13.43 -5.84
C VAL A 86 -19.41 -12.02 -5.57
N SER A 87 -18.60 -11.18 -4.93
CA SER A 87 -19.02 -9.86 -4.43
C SER A 87 -18.38 -8.68 -5.15
N ASP A 88 -17.17 -8.83 -5.71
CA ASP A 88 -16.52 -7.78 -6.49
C ASP A 88 -15.45 -8.36 -7.43
N ILE A 89 -14.97 -7.53 -8.36
CA ILE A 89 -13.77 -7.78 -9.16
C ILE A 89 -12.89 -6.52 -9.16
N ILE A 90 -11.62 -6.68 -8.79
CA ILE A 90 -10.62 -5.64 -8.93
C ILE A 90 -9.73 -5.95 -10.12
N ILE A 91 -9.53 -4.93 -10.96
CA ILE A 91 -8.70 -4.96 -12.15
C ILE A 91 -7.57 -3.94 -11.93
N ASP A 92 -6.58 -4.29 -11.11
CA ASP A 92 -5.44 -3.40 -10.81
C ASP A 92 -4.54 -3.22 -12.05
N ASN A 93 -4.50 -4.23 -12.92
CA ASN A 93 -3.71 -4.31 -14.15
C ASN A 93 -4.36 -5.34 -15.10
N LYS A 94 -4.21 -5.14 -16.43
CA LYS A 94 -4.92 -5.92 -17.47
C LYS A 94 -4.70 -7.44 -17.40
N GLU A 95 -3.68 -7.93 -16.71
CA GLU A 95 -3.26 -9.33 -16.76
C GLU A 95 -3.70 -10.16 -15.56
N ASN A 96 -4.05 -9.55 -14.42
CA ASN A 96 -4.24 -10.29 -13.16
C ASN A 96 -5.44 -9.78 -12.33
N PRO A 97 -6.68 -9.90 -12.83
CA PRO A 97 -7.84 -9.54 -12.05
C PRO A 97 -7.96 -10.41 -10.78
N ARG A 98 -8.62 -9.86 -9.77
CA ARG A 98 -8.90 -10.56 -8.50
C ARG A 98 -10.39 -10.50 -8.23
N ILE A 99 -10.99 -11.64 -7.89
CA ILE A 99 -12.41 -11.70 -7.52
C ILE A 99 -12.53 -11.75 -5.99
N LEU A 100 -13.45 -10.96 -5.44
CA LEU A 100 -13.80 -10.99 -4.02
C LEU A 100 -14.89 -12.03 -3.82
N ILE A 101 -14.68 -12.86 -2.81
CA ILE A 101 -15.63 -13.87 -2.37
C ILE A 101 -16.10 -13.50 -0.96
N ASP A 102 -17.41 -13.33 -0.82
CA ASP A 102 -18.09 -13.17 0.46
C ASP A 102 -18.56 -14.52 0.99
N LYS A 103 -18.75 -14.59 2.32
CA LYS A 103 -19.29 -15.76 3.04
C LYS A 103 -18.55 -17.05 2.68
N LEU A 104 -17.22 -16.98 2.65
CA LEU A 104 -16.40 -18.13 2.34
C LEU A 104 -16.68 -19.24 3.36
N THR A 105 -17.18 -20.37 2.88
CA THR A 105 -17.73 -21.43 3.70
C THR A 105 -17.12 -22.76 3.29
N LEU A 106 -16.82 -23.62 4.27
CA LEU A 106 -16.44 -25.00 4.03
C LEU A 106 -17.61 -25.73 3.34
N ASP A 107 -17.39 -26.26 2.13
CA ASP A 107 -18.41 -26.96 1.34
C ASP A 107 -18.64 -28.39 1.88
N ASN A 108 -19.11 -28.45 3.12
CA ASN A 108 -19.50 -29.66 3.82
C ASN A 108 -21.00 -29.61 4.09
N PRO A 109 -21.83 -30.32 3.29
CA PRO A 109 -23.28 -30.27 3.44
C PRO A 109 -23.82 -30.74 4.80
N LYS A 110 -23.05 -31.55 5.53
CA LYS A 110 -23.44 -32.03 6.88
C LYS A 110 -23.12 -31.01 7.97
N LYS A 111 -22.01 -30.28 7.82
CA LYS A 111 -21.51 -29.31 8.80
C LYS A 111 -20.85 -28.13 8.09
N PRO A 112 -21.63 -27.23 7.45
CA PRO A 112 -21.05 -26.07 6.81
C PRO A 112 -20.57 -25.09 7.88
N GLN A 113 -19.42 -24.47 7.62
CA GLN A 113 -18.75 -23.59 8.55
C GLN A 113 -18.23 -22.38 7.79
N LEU A 114 -18.54 -21.17 8.27
CA LEU A 114 -17.91 -19.95 7.78
C LEU A 114 -16.41 -20.00 8.07
N LEU A 115 -15.60 -19.91 7.01
CA LEU A 115 -14.15 -19.83 7.05
C LEU A 115 -13.70 -18.38 7.08
N ASP A 116 -14.26 -17.53 6.22
CA ASP A 116 -13.95 -16.10 6.20
C ASP A 116 -15.15 -15.28 5.72
N TYR A 117 -15.21 -14.03 6.16
CA TYR A 117 -16.18 -13.07 5.66
C TYR A 117 -15.81 -12.63 4.24
N HIS A 118 -14.51 -12.40 3.99
CA HIS A 118 -14.01 -11.90 2.71
C HIS A 118 -12.70 -12.57 2.32
N LEU A 119 -12.61 -13.08 1.09
CA LEU A 119 -11.38 -13.62 0.54
C LEU A 119 -11.19 -13.23 -0.93
N TRP A 120 -10.00 -12.77 -1.28
CA TRP A 120 -9.62 -12.50 -2.66
C TRP A 120 -9.05 -13.75 -3.34
N ILE A 121 -9.61 -14.13 -4.47
CA ILE A 121 -9.03 -15.15 -5.35
C ILE A 121 -8.31 -14.45 -6.49
N ARG A 122 -7.00 -14.71 -6.61
CA ARG A 122 -6.21 -14.25 -7.74
C ARG A 122 -6.51 -15.13 -8.95
N THR A 123 -6.99 -14.52 -10.03
CA THR A 123 -7.43 -15.30 -11.20
C THR A 123 -6.27 -16.03 -11.88
N ASN A 124 -5.05 -15.49 -11.81
CA ASN A 124 -3.85 -16.17 -12.29
C ASN A 124 -3.45 -17.43 -11.51
N LYS A 125 -4.09 -17.70 -10.36
CA LYS A 125 -3.94 -18.94 -9.62
C LYS A 125 -5.02 -19.97 -9.93
N ILE A 126 -5.98 -19.64 -10.81
CA ILE A 126 -7.00 -20.59 -11.27
C ILE A 126 -6.37 -21.55 -12.28
N LYS A 127 -6.25 -22.81 -11.87
CA LYS A 127 -5.58 -23.88 -12.62
C LYS A 127 -6.49 -24.57 -13.62
N TYR A 128 -7.76 -24.71 -13.27
CA TYR A 128 -8.72 -25.46 -14.07
C TYR A 128 -10.17 -25.12 -13.70
N ILE A 129 -11.06 -25.22 -14.68
CA ILE A 129 -12.52 -25.19 -14.52
C ILE A 129 -13.05 -26.61 -14.66
N GLN A 130 -13.48 -27.21 -13.56
CA GLN A 130 -14.05 -28.55 -13.53
C GLN A 130 -15.57 -28.48 -13.75
N ASN A 131 -15.98 -28.09 -14.95
CA ASN A 131 -17.38 -28.06 -15.38
C ASN A 131 -17.55 -28.70 -16.77
N ASP A 132 -18.80 -29.06 -17.11
CA ASP A 132 -19.12 -29.81 -18.33
C ASP A 132 -18.76 -29.05 -19.64
N SER A 133 -18.65 -27.72 -19.59
CA SER A 133 -18.41 -26.86 -20.76
C SER A 133 -16.96 -26.40 -20.94
N ASN A 134 -16.04 -26.79 -20.04
CA ASN A 134 -14.64 -26.32 -19.98
C ASN A 134 -14.46 -24.79 -19.95
N THR A 135 -15.56 -24.07 -19.80
CA THR A 135 -15.67 -22.62 -19.84
C THR A 135 -16.69 -22.20 -18.78
N GLN A 136 -16.38 -21.18 -18.00
CA GLN A 136 -17.26 -20.65 -16.97
C GLN A 136 -17.32 -19.13 -17.06
N THR A 137 -18.51 -18.57 -17.28
CA THR A 137 -18.79 -17.16 -17.00
C THR A 137 -19.22 -17.01 -15.55
N ILE A 138 -18.82 -15.91 -14.91
CA ILE A 138 -19.04 -15.62 -13.49
C ILE A 138 -19.58 -14.20 -13.40
N ALA A 139 -20.60 -13.96 -12.58
CA ALA A 139 -21.18 -12.65 -12.32
C ALA A 139 -21.20 -12.34 -10.81
N ILE A 140 -21.31 -11.06 -10.46
CA ILE A 140 -21.58 -10.63 -9.08
C ILE A 140 -22.92 -11.21 -8.63
N GLY A 141 -22.95 -11.73 -7.40
CA GLY A 141 -24.10 -12.40 -6.80
C GLY A 141 -24.17 -13.91 -7.09
N ASP A 142 -23.29 -14.46 -7.92
CA ASP A 142 -23.21 -15.90 -8.15
C ASP A 142 -22.69 -16.61 -6.89
N ALA A 143 -23.23 -17.79 -6.59
CA ALA A 143 -22.48 -18.74 -5.76
C ALA A 143 -21.30 -19.25 -6.58
N ILE A 144 -20.17 -19.52 -5.94
CA ILE A 144 -19.00 -20.09 -6.59
C ILE A 144 -18.42 -21.19 -5.69
N ARG A 145 -18.09 -22.33 -6.30
CA ARG A 145 -17.50 -23.49 -5.64
C ARG A 145 -16.12 -23.79 -6.18
N GLY A 146 -15.22 -24.20 -5.29
CA GLY A 146 -13.88 -24.58 -5.68
C GLY A 146 -13.17 -25.49 -4.70
N ILE A 147 -11.98 -25.88 -5.12
CA ILE A 147 -10.99 -26.58 -4.31
C ILE A 147 -9.69 -25.79 -4.42
N SER A 148 -9.13 -25.41 -3.27
CA SER A 148 -7.91 -24.59 -3.24
C SER A 148 -6.88 -25.16 -2.29
N SER A 149 -5.62 -25.06 -2.69
CA SER A 149 -4.50 -25.06 -1.74
C SER A 149 -4.49 -23.73 -0.99
N VAL A 150 -4.04 -23.75 0.27
CA VAL A 150 -3.82 -22.54 1.06
C VAL A 150 -2.35 -22.16 0.99
N ASP A 151 -2.08 -20.86 0.95
CA ASP A 151 -0.73 -20.31 1.10
C ASP A 151 -0.77 -19.11 2.03
N THR A 152 0.41 -18.71 2.48
CA THR A 152 0.58 -17.54 3.32
C THR A 152 0.87 -16.31 2.47
N TYR A 153 0.43 -15.15 2.97
CA TYR A 153 0.85 -13.87 2.45
C TYR A 153 0.95 -12.87 3.60
N LEU A 154 1.72 -11.81 3.40
CA LEU A 154 1.83 -10.75 4.39
C LEU A 154 0.67 -9.77 4.21
N GLY A 155 -0.11 -9.58 5.28
CA GLY A 155 -1.13 -8.54 5.36
C GLY A 155 -0.53 -7.14 5.42
N ASN A 156 -1.39 -6.12 5.41
CA ASN A 156 -0.97 -4.70 5.45
C ASN A 156 -0.23 -4.31 6.73
N GLN A 157 -0.23 -5.16 7.76
CA GLN A 157 0.48 -4.98 9.02
C GLN A 157 1.62 -6.01 9.19
N ASN A 158 2.03 -6.68 8.09
CA ASN A 158 3.01 -7.76 8.04
C ASN A 158 2.63 -8.99 8.90
N GLU A 159 1.35 -9.14 9.24
CA GLU A 159 0.80 -10.35 9.82
C GLU A 159 0.75 -11.46 8.75
N VAL A 160 1.10 -12.69 9.14
CA VAL A 160 0.93 -13.86 8.27
C VAL A 160 -0.57 -14.11 8.13
N LYS A 161 -1.09 -13.88 6.94
CA LYS A 161 -2.46 -14.24 6.56
C LYS A 161 -2.45 -15.48 5.72
N TYR A 162 -3.57 -16.19 5.76
CA TYR A 162 -3.80 -17.37 4.95
C TYR A 162 -4.80 -17.02 3.86
N GLY A 163 -4.52 -17.44 2.64
CA GLY A 163 -5.41 -17.20 1.50
C GLY A 163 -5.34 -18.34 0.51
N PHE A 164 -6.23 -18.30 -0.48
CA PHE A 164 -6.18 -19.29 -1.55
C PHE A 164 -5.04 -19.01 -2.51
N ASN A 165 -4.33 -20.08 -2.86
CA ASN A 165 -3.32 -20.11 -3.90
C ASN A 165 -3.87 -20.86 -5.11
N ALA A 166 -3.22 -21.95 -5.53
CA ALA A 166 -3.70 -22.75 -6.65
C ALA A 166 -5.15 -23.18 -6.41
N THR A 167 -6.02 -22.96 -7.40
CA THR A 167 -7.47 -23.10 -7.26
C THR A 167 -8.07 -23.81 -8.47
N VAL A 168 -8.94 -24.80 -8.22
CA VAL A 168 -9.84 -25.40 -9.22
C VAL A 168 -11.24 -24.90 -8.96
N ILE A 169 -11.90 -24.33 -9.97
CA ILE A 169 -13.30 -23.91 -9.86
C ILE A 169 -14.19 -25.06 -10.31
N ARG A 170 -15.08 -25.53 -9.44
CA ARG A 170 -16.06 -26.60 -9.74
C ARG A 170 -17.35 -26.08 -10.36
N GLY A 171 -17.56 -24.76 -10.29
CA GLY A 171 -18.67 -24.08 -10.96
C GLY A 171 -19.04 -22.78 -10.26
N ALA A 172 -19.68 -21.89 -11.03
CA ALA A 172 -20.27 -20.65 -10.51
C ALA A 172 -21.68 -20.46 -11.08
N GLY A 173 -22.61 -19.93 -10.28
CA GLY A 173 -24.00 -19.71 -10.66
C GLY A 173 -24.99 -19.88 -9.51
N ILE A 174 -26.15 -20.47 -9.79
CA ILE A 174 -27.26 -20.58 -8.83
C ILE A 174 -27.40 -22.02 -8.35
N LEU A 175 -27.54 -22.24 -7.04
CA LEU A 175 -27.79 -23.57 -6.50
C LEU A 175 -29.22 -24.03 -6.83
N ILE A 176 -29.36 -25.24 -7.37
CA ILE A 176 -30.66 -25.83 -7.72
C ILE A 176 -30.89 -27.10 -6.91
N GLY A 177 -31.95 -27.14 -6.11
CA GLY A 177 -32.27 -28.29 -5.26
C GLY A 177 -33.75 -28.46 -4.94
N ASN A 178 -34.10 -29.54 -4.24
CA ASN A 178 -35.49 -29.88 -3.92
C ASN A 178 -36.09 -29.04 -2.77
N LYS A 179 -35.27 -28.68 -1.77
CA LYS A 179 -35.66 -27.89 -0.59
C LYS A 179 -34.47 -27.03 -0.14
N ARG A 180 -34.73 -25.76 0.20
CA ARG A 180 -33.82 -24.94 0.99
C ARG A 180 -33.82 -25.50 2.42
N THR A 181 -32.66 -25.54 3.09
CA THR A 181 -32.56 -26.15 4.43
C THR A 181 -33.42 -25.38 5.43
N ASN A 182 -33.27 -24.05 5.47
CA ASN A 182 -34.12 -23.12 6.23
C ASN A 182 -33.83 -21.66 5.77
N ALA A 183 -34.40 -20.66 6.45
CA ALA A 183 -34.20 -19.25 6.12
C ALA A 183 -32.74 -18.77 6.29
N ILE A 184 -31.99 -19.40 7.19
CA ILE A 184 -30.65 -18.98 7.63
C ILE A 184 -29.50 -19.78 6.98
N GLN A 185 -29.81 -20.87 6.27
CA GLN A 185 -28.82 -21.77 5.67
C GLN A 185 -29.34 -22.39 4.37
N THR A 186 -28.55 -22.26 3.30
CA THR A 186 -28.85 -22.91 2.01
C THR A 186 -28.36 -24.36 1.99
N ASN A 187 -29.06 -25.23 1.25
CA ASN A 187 -28.70 -26.63 1.11
C ASN A 187 -27.49 -26.81 0.17
N LEU A 188 -26.33 -27.15 0.74
CA LEU A 188 -25.10 -27.35 -0.02
C LEU A 188 -25.07 -28.68 -0.81
N ASN A 189 -26.02 -29.61 -0.65
CA ASN A 189 -26.13 -30.76 -1.55
C ASN A 189 -26.69 -30.39 -2.94
N ALA A 190 -27.15 -29.16 -3.14
CA ALA A 190 -27.67 -28.69 -4.42
C ALA A 190 -26.58 -28.61 -5.50
N LYS A 191 -26.94 -28.94 -6.74
CA LYS A 191 -26.06 -28.74 -7.91
C LYS A 191 -26.06 -27.28 -8.29
N ILE A 192 -24.92 -26.73 -8.69
CA ILE A 192 -24.84 -25.38 -9.21
C ILE A 192 -25.18 -25.35 -10.71
N LYS A 193 -26.13 -24.50 -11.12
CA LYS A 193 -26.44 -24.23 -12.52
C LYS A 193 -25.41 -23.25 -13.06
N THR A 194 -24.47 -23.76 -13.85
CA THR A 194 -23.31 -23.00 -14.32
C THR A 194 -23.55 -22.26 -15.63
N ASN A 195 -24.43 -22.78 -16.47
CA ASN A 195 -24.62 -22.41 -17.87
C ASN A 195 -25.96 -21.67 -18.13
N TYR A 196 -26.40 -20.80 -17.23
CA TYR A 196 -27.49 -19.86 -17.57
C TYR A 196 -26.90 -18.60 -18.19
N ASP A 197 -27.66 -17.96 -19.07
CA ASP A 197 -27.26 -16.69 -19.67
C ASP A 197 -27.26 -15.56 -18.63
N ARG A 198 -26.08 -15.02 -18.36
CA ARG A 198 -25.85 -13.86 -17.47
C ARG A 198 -26.04 -12.53 -18.19
N LYS A 199 -26.40 -12.56 -19.48
CA LYS A 199 -26.48 -11.39 -20.36
C LYS A 199 -25.17 -10.62 -20.29
N ASN A 200 -25.23 -9.29 -20.16
CA ASN A 200 -24.05 -8.43 -20.08
C ASN A 200 -23.51 -8.27 -18.63
N ASP A 201 -24.01 -9.02 -17.65
CA ASP A 201 -23.63 -8.88 -16.23
C ASP A 201 -22.49 -9.81 -15.79
N TRP A 202 -21.92 -10.62 -16.70
CA TRP A 202 -20.72 -11.40 -16.37
C TRP A 202 -19.54 -10.44 -16.10
N ILE A 203 -18.61 -10.83 -15.23
CA ILE A 203 -17.42 -10.04 -14.91
C ILE A 203 -16.13 -10.78 -15.22
N LEU A 204 -16.19 -12.11 -15.24
CA LEU A 204 -15.06 -13.00 -15.50
C LEU A 204 -15.54 -14.17 -16.35
N LYS A 205 -14.75 -14.54 -17.34
CA LYS A 205 -14.91 -15.76 -18.13
C LYS A 205 -13.58 -16.50 -18.10
N CYS A 206 -13.61 -17.74 -17.62
CA CYS A 206 -12.46 -18.63 -17.56
C CYS A 206 -12.66 -19.76 -18.57
N THR A 207 -11.60 -20.11 -19.31
CA THR A 207 -11.61 -21.17 -20.33
C THR A 207 -10.40 -22.07 -20.14
N ASN A 208 -10.61 -23.38 -20.06
CA ASN A 208 -9.52 -24.35 -20.04
C ASN A 208 -8.83 -24.38 -21.41
N SER A 209 -7.50 -24.51 -21.43
CA SER A 209 -6.78 -24.78 -22.69
C SER A 209 -7.06 -26.20 -23.17
N CYS A 210 -6.86 -26.46 -24.47
CA CYS A 210 -7.04 -27.79 -25.05
C CYS A 210 -6.14 -28.83 -24.36
N GLU A 211 -4.90 -28.45 -24.05
CA GLU A 211 -3.92 -29.29 -23.34
C GLU A 211 -4.40 -29.61 -21.92
N ALA A 212 -4.95 -28.62 -21.21
CA ALA A 212 -5.48 -28.82 -19.87
C ALA A 212 -6.70 -29.75 -19.87
N ILE A 213 -7.58 -29.66 -20.87
CA ILE A 213 -8.73 -30.57 -21.00
C ILE A 213 -8.26 -32.00 -21.25
N ALA A 214 -7.35 -32.19 -22.20
CA ALA A 214 -6.80 -33.51 -22.54
C ALA A 214 -6.11 -34.16 -21.33
N LYS A 215 -5.36 -33.36 -20.55
CA LYS A 215 -4.56 -33.86 -19.41
C LYS A 215 -5.38 -34.08 -18.14
N TYR A 216 -6.38 -33.23 -17.86
CA TYR A 216 -7.00 -33.18 -16.53
C TYR A 216 -8.47 -33.58 -16.46
N SER A 217 -9.12 -33.89 -17.59
CA SER A 217 -10.54 -34.28 -17.62
C SER A 217 -10.89 -35.46 -16.70
N LYS A 218 -9.92 -36.33 -16.40
CA LYS A 218 -10.06 -37.49 -15.49
C LYS A 218 -9.25 -37.36 -14.20
N SER A 219 -8.50 -36.28 -14.02
CA SER A 219 -7.66 -36.06 -12.84
C SER A 219 -8.46 -35.58 -11.64
N ASN A 220 -7.98 -35.93 -10.44
CA ASN A 220 -8.49 -35.34 -9.21
C ASN A 220 -7.91 -33.93 -8.99
N ALA A 221 -8.48 -33.18 -8.05
CA ALA A 221 -8.04 -31.80 -7.80
C ALA A 221 -6.60 -31.69 -7.29
N ASN A 222 -6.09 -32.68 -6.52
CA ASN A 222 -4.70 -32.65 -6.04
C ASN A 222 -3.71 -32.66 -7.22
N GLU A 223 -3.93 -33.56 -8.18
CA GLU A 223 -3.11 -33.67 -9.39
C GLU A 223 -3.10 -32.36 -10.18
N ILE A 224 -4.28 -31.77 -10.40
CA ILE A 224 -4.43 -30.52 -11.16
C ILE A 224 -3.68 -29.36 -10.48
N LEU A 225 -3.81 -29.24 -9.15
CA LEU A 225 -3.22 -28.13 -8.39
C LEU A 225 -1.69 -28.18 -8.34
N SER A 226 -1.08 -29.36 -8.48
CA SER A 226 0.37 -29.54 -8.50
C SER A 226 1.05 -29.08 -9.81
N GLN A 227 0.28 -28.76 -10.85
CA GLN A 227 0.79 -28.55 -12.20
C GLN A 227 0.88 -27.07 -12.60
N PRO A 228 1.77 -26.71 -13.55
CA PRO A 228 1.98 -25.33 -13.95
C PRO A 228 0.84 -24.73 -14.81
N SER A 229 -0.18 -25.50 -15.21
CA SER A 229 -1.27 -25.02 -16.07
C SER A 229 -2.06 -23.86 -15.48
N GLN A 230 -2.69 -23.04 -16.33
CA GLN A 230 -3.58 -21.94 -15.94
C GLN A 230 -4.73 -21.83 -16.95
N VAL A 231 -5.89 -21.37 -16.49
CA VAL A 231 -7.02 -21.07 -17.39
C VAL A 231 -6.78 -19.76 -18.15
N SER A 232 -7.29 -19.68 -19.37
CA SER A 232 -7.40 -18.41 -20.10
C SER A 232 -8.53 -17.58 -19.51
N ILE A 233 -8.33 -16.28 -19.39
CA ILE A 233 -9.22 -15.36 -18.69
C ILE A 233 -9.58 -14.18 -19.58
N SER A 234 -10.87 -13.88 -19.67
CA SER A 234 -11.37 -12.58 -20.12
C SER A 234 -12.25 -11.98 -19.03
N PHE A 235 -12.24 -10.66 -18.90
CA PHE A 235 -12.97 -9.97 -17.84
C PHE A 235 -13.57 -8.66 -18.36
N GLN A 236 -14.57 -8.17 -17.64
CA GLN A 236 -15.14 -6.84 -17.85
C GLN A 236 -15.50 -6.22 -16.50
N LYS A 237 -15.63 -4.89 -16.48
CA LYS A 237 -16.02 -4.17 -15.27
C LYS A 237 -17.43 -4.60 -14.85
N SER A 238 -17.65 -4.64 -13.54
CA SER A 238 -18.98 -4.85 -12.97
C SER A 238 -19.88 -3.65 -13.28
N ASN A 239 -21.15 -3.91 -13.59
CA ASN A 239 -22.22 -2.90 -13.65
C ASN A 239 -22.73 -2.51 -12.25
N TYR A 240 -22.32 -3.26 -11.22
CA TYR A 240 -22.64 -2.99 -9.82
C TYR A 240 -21.52 -2.18 -9.18
N SER A 241 -21.88 -1.26 -8.28
CA SER A 241 -20.91 -0.46 -7.53
C SER A 241 -19.97 -1.32 -6.70
N HIS A 242 -18.75 -0.84 -6.49
CA HIS A 242 -17.73 -1.56 -5.73
C HIS A 242 -18.22 -1.89 -4.32
N TYR A 243 -17.88 -3.07 -3.82
CA TYR A 243 -18.27 -3.55 -2.50
C TYR A 243 -17.96 -2.52 -1.39
N TYR A 244 -16.78 -1.90 -1.42
CA TYR A 244 -16.41 -0.84 -0.46
C TYR A 244 -17.27 0.43 -0.54
N SER A 245 -17.82 0.74 -1.72
CA SER A 245 -18.73 1.87 -1.90
C SER A 245 -20.15 1.58 -1.42
N HIS A 246 -20.55 0.30 -1.36
CA HIS A 246 -21.79 -0.13 -0.73
C HIS A 246 -21.71 -0.01 0.80
N LEU A 247 -20.57 -0.35 1.39
CA LEU A 247 -20.33 -0.20 2.83
C LEU A 247 -20.28 1.28 3.26
N SER A 248 -19.77 2.18 2.43
CA SER A 248 -19.64 3.60 2.79
C SER A 248 -20.95 4.40 2.75
N LYS A 249 -22.04 3.83 2.22
CA LYS A 249 -23.31 4.55 2.01
C LYS A 249 -24.32 4.41 3.15
N GLU A 250 -24.09 3.54 4.14
CA GLU A 250 -25.01 3.35 5.27
C GLU A 250 -24.55 4.04 6.58
N ASP A 251 -23.41 4.74 6.61
CA ASP A 251 -22.86 5.38 7.81
C ASP A 251 -23.12 6.89 7.94
N GLU A 252 -24.05 7.48 7.19
CA GLU A 252 -24.40 8.91 7.33
C GLU A 252 -25.46 9.23 8.39
N VAL A 253 -25.88 8.25 9.21
CA VAL A 253 -26.81 8.51 10.33
C VAL A 253 -26.09 8.36 11.67
N THR A 254 -25.80 9.53 12.26
CA THR A 254 -25.40 9.77 13.65
C THR A 254 -24.04 9.19 14.08
N SER A 255 -23.00 9.97 13.81
CA SER A 255 -21.73 9.96 14.53
C SER A 255 -21.94 10.17 16.03
N THR A 256 -22.17 9.10 16.78
CA THR A 256 -21.79 9.04 18.19
C THR A 256 -20.37 8.50 18.26
N LYS A 257 -19.48 9.32 18.86
CA LYS A 257 -18.07 9.04 19.11
C LYS A 257 -17.90 7.60 19.62
N LYS A 258 -17.31 6.71 18.81
CA LYS A 258 -16.77 5.44 19.31
C LYS A 258 -15.34 5.66 19.76
N GLU A 259 -15.16 5.64 21.08
CA GLU A 259 -13.88 5.62 21.75
C GLU A 259 -13.03 4.42 21.26
N ASN A 260 -11.80 4.71 20.87
CA ASN A 260 -10.81 3.70 20.54
C ASN A 260 -10.47 2.93 21.82
N GLN A 261 -10.67 1.60 21.83
CA GLN A 261 -10.23 0.73 22.92
C GLN A 261 -8.73 0.90 23.17
N THR A 262 -8.44 1.56 24.29
CA THR A 262 -7.17 1.69 24.99
C THR A 262 -6.94 0.42 25.81
N VAL A 263 -5.94 -0.40 25.44
CA VAL A 263 -5.38 -1.37 26.39
C VAL A 263 -4.20 -0.70 27.09
N ILE A 264 -4.40 -0.37 28.37
CA ILE A 264 -3.31 0.01 29.28
C ILE A 264 -2.87 -1.28 29.99
N SER A 265 -1.61 -1.65 29.82
CA SER A 265 -0.94 -2.59 30.72
C SER A 265 0.54 -2.28 30.75
N ASN A 266 1.08 -2.05 31.96
CA ASN A 266 2.51 -2.13 32.21
C ASN A 266 2.93 -3.60 32.01
N GLY A 267 3.38 -3.92 30.81
CA GLY A 267 3.66 -5.30 30.41
C GLY A 267 5.08 -5.45 29.90
N LYS A 268 5.66 -6.62 30.13
CA LYS A 268 6.75 -7.14 29.30
C LYS A 268 6.14 -7.73 28.04
N TYR A 269 6.73 -7.42 26.91
CA TYR A 269 6.25 -7.77 25.59
C TYR A 269 7.35 -8.45 24.79
N ILE A 270 6.96 -9.23 23.79
CA ILE A 270 7.87 -9.80 22.80
C ILE A 270 7.49 -9.23 21.45
N GLY A 271 8.40 -8.50 20.81
CA GLY A 271 8.23 -7.87 19.51
C GLY A 271 9.29 -8.32 18.52
N THR A 272 8.93 -8.33 17.23
CA THR A 272 9.86 -8.65 16.14
C THR A 272 10.30 -7.37 15.44
N VAL A 273 11.61 -7.15 15.28
CA VAL A 273 12.19 -6.03 14.55
C VAL A 273 11.76 -6.12 13.08
N ASN A 274 10.97 -5.15 12.63
CA ASN A 274 10.46 -5.10 11.26
C ASN A 274 11.26 -4.11 10.41
N ALA A 275 11.54 -2.94 10.97
CA ALA A 275 12.33 -1.91 10.29
C ALA A 275 12.95 -0.95 11.30
N ILE A 276 14.15 -0.48 10.98
CA ILE A 276 14.77 0.70 11.60
C ILE A 276 14.78 1.80 10.55
N THR A 277 14.32 2.98 10.90
CA THR A 277 14.19 4.12 9.97
C THR A 277 14.24 5.44 10.73
N TYR A 278 14.09 6.55 10.03
CA TYR A 278 13.83 7.84 10.62
C TYR A 278 12.50 8.41 10.09
N ILE A 279 11.92 9.37 10.82
CA ILE A 279 10.77 10.18 10.39
C ILE A 279 11.10 11.66 10.48
N SER A 280 10.53 12.48 9.61
CA SER A 280 10.61 13.94 9.70
C SER A 280 9.40 14.48 10.45
N ARG A 281 9.64 15.25 11.52
CA ARG A 281 8.60 16.01 12.24
C ARG A 281 8.66 17.49 11.82
N LYS A 282 7.69 18.29 12.29
CA LYS A 282 7.65 19.76 12.04
C LYS A 282 9.04 20.36 12.21
N ASN A 283 9.42 21.27 11.32
CA ASN A 283 10.74 21.90 11.21
C ASN A 283 11.88 20.98 10.72
N ASN A 284 11.56 19.96 9.93
CA ASN A 284 12.53 19.05 9.30
C ASN A 284 13.43 18.28 10.30
N ASN A 285 12.95 18.13 11.53
CA ASN A 285 13.67 17.45 12.59
C ASN A 285 13.52 15.93 12.41
N LEU A 286 14.62 15.24 12.09
CA LEU A 286 14.64 13.81 11.86
C LEU A 286 14.74 13.05 13.19
N THR A 287 13.87 12.06 13.41
CA THR A 287 13.88 11.20 14.60
C THR A 287 14.11 9.75 14.21
N PRO A 288 15.17 9.08 14.71
CA PRO A 288 15.36 7.63 14.59
C PRO A 288 14.21 6.87 15.27
N ILE A 289 13.66 5.88 14.58
CA ILE A 289 12.59 5.04 15.08
C ILE A 289 12.82 3.57 14.73
N ILE A 290 12.35 2.71 15.61
CA ILE A 290 12.25 1.26 15.38
C ILE A 290 10.78 0.87 15.32
N ARG A 291 10.44 0.07 14.31
CA ARG A 291 9.13 -0.54 14.16
C ARG A 291 9.22 -1.99 14.61
N LEU A 292 8.46 -2.31 15.66
CA LEU A 292 8.26 -3.68 16.11
C LEU A 292 6.92 -4.19 15.58
N SER A 293 6.88 -5.44 15.13
CA SER A 293 5.66 -6.14 14.71
C SER A 293 5.42 -7.40 15.53
N ASN A 294 4.19 -7.91 15.49
CA ASN A 294 3.76 -9.11 16.21
C ASN A 294 4.04 -8.99 17.72
N ILE A 295 3.63 -7.87 18.32
CA ILE A 295 3.87 -7.60 19.74
C ILE A 295 2.90 -8.47 20.55
N THR A 296 3.46 -9.42 21.28
CA THR A 296 2.74 -10.35 22.15
C THR A 296 3.07 -10.07 23.61
N ASN A 297 2.19 -10.42 24.54
CA ASN A 297 2.54 -10.47 25.95
C ASN A 297 3.33 -11.76 26.28
N GLU A 298 3.78 -11.92 27.52
CA GLU A 298 4.53 -13.10 27.97
C GLU A 298 3.76 -14.43 27.79
N ASN A 299 2.42 -14.38 27.77
CA ASN A 299 1.55 -15.54 27.56
C ASN A 299 1.35 -15.90 26.08
N GLY A 300 2.01 -15.19 25.15
CA GLY A 300 1.88 -15.41 23.71
C GLY A 300 0.61 -14.83 23.09
N GLN A 301 -0.21 -14.09 23.84
CA GLN A 301 -1.37 -13.38 23.31
C GLN A 301 -0.91 -12.15 22.50
N ASN A 302 -1.44 -11.99 21.29
CA ASN A 302 -1.16 -10.82 20.47
C ASN A 302 -1.83 -9.58 21.09
N ILE A 303 -1.04 -8.56 21.39
CA ILE A 303 -1.50 -7.29 21.98
C ILE A 303 -1.71 -6.26 20.89
N ILE A 304 -0.73 -6.15 19.98
CA ILE A 304 -0.82 -5.23 18.86
C ILE A 304 0.06 -5.71 17.70
N THR A 305 -0.40 -5.48 16.48
CA THR A 305 0.27 -5.97 15.27
C THR A 305 1.54 -5.19 14.95
N LYS A 306 1.57 -3.89 15.24
CA LYS A 306 2.78 -3.07 15.16
C LYS A 306 2.76 -1.92 16.13
N SER A 307 3.94 -1.51 16.59
CA SER A 307 4.10 -0.23 17.27
C SER A 307 5.44 0.40 16.94
N TYR A 308 5.51 1.71 17.17
CA TYR A 308 6.65 2.53 16.80
C TYR A 308 7.26 3.09 18.06
N PHE A 309 8.55 2.85 18.23
CA PHE A 309 9.32 3.36 19.34
C PHE A 309 10.42 4.24 18.82
N LYS A 310 10.82 5.23 19.62
CA LYS A 310 12.06 5.92 19.35
C LYS A 310 13.23 4.94 19.43
N TYR A 311 14.14 5.01 18.47
CA TYR A 311 15.34 4.19 18.46
C TYR A 311 16.44 4.92 19.23
N GLU A 312 16.32 4.91 20.56
CA GLU A 312 17.21 5.62 21.48
C GLU A 312 17.30 4.88 22.83
N GLY A 313 18.30 5.20 23.64
CA GLY A 313 18.44 4.65 24.99
C GLY A 313 18.76 3.15 25.02
N LYS A 314 18.09 2.41 25.90
CA LYS A 314 18.39 1.00 26.23
C LYS A 314 18.40 0.05 25.04
N ILE A 315 17.56 0.32 24.03
CA ILE A 315 17.53 -0.52 22.82
C ILE A 315 18.84 -0.47 22.01
N LEU A 316 19.61 0.60 22.14
CA LEU A 316 20.90 0.72 21.44
C LEU A 316 21.98 -0.17 22.06
N GLU A 317 21.82 -0.56 23.33
CA GLU A 317 22.72 -1.50 24.03
C GLU A 317 22.63 -2.92 23.46
N LEU A 318 21.57 -3.24 22.69
CA LEU A 318 21.44 -4.51 21.98
C LEU A 318 22.37 -4.63 20.76
N GLY A 319 23.02 -3.52 20.35
CA GLY A 319 23.87 -3.47 19.16
C GLY A 319 23.07 -3.44 17.86
N GLN A 320 23.73 -3.81 16.75
CA GLN A 320 23.08 -3.90 15.45
C GLN A 320 21.94 -4.93 15.46
N LEU A 321 20.72 -4.45 15.22
CA LEU A 321 19.52 -5.26 15.04
C LEU A 321 19.19 -5.43 13.57
N VAL A 322 18.86 -6.65 13.16
CA VAL A 322 18.42 -6.97 11.80
C VAL A 322 16.92 -7.27 11.75
N LYS A 323 16.36 -7.22 10.54
CA LYS A 323 14.96 -7.59 10.33
C LYS A 323 14.73 -9.03 10.77
N SER A 324 13.63 -9.27 11.47
CA SER A 324 13.20 -10.54 12.08
C SER A 324 13.82 -10.88 13.44
N ASP A 325 14.72 -10.04 13.97
CA ASP A 325 15.17 -10.19 15.36
C ASP A 325 14.01 -10.08 16.33
N LYS A 326 14.03 -10.89 17.39
CA LYS A 326 13.01 -10.86 18.44
C LYS A 326 13.58 -10.20 19.68
N ILE A 327 12.94 -9.13 20.12
CA ILE A 327 13.29 -8.44 21.36
C ILE A 327 12.19 -8.64 22.39
N ILE A 328 12.60 -8.92 23.62
CA ILE A 328 11.75 -8.84 24.81
C ILE A 328 11.91 -7.41 25.31
N PHE A 329 10.83 -6.67 25.51
CA PHE A 329 10.90 -5.26 25.88
C PHE A 329 9.77 -4.85 26.83
N SER A 330 9.98 -3.78 27.58
CA SER A 330 8.96 -3.13 28.41
C SER A 330 8.73 -1.69 27.97
N THR A 331 7.51 -1.20 28.17
CA THR A 331 7.13 0.19 27.84
C THR A 331 6.04 0.66 28.80
N LYS A 332 6.16 1.89 29.29
CA LYS A 332 5.05 2.61 29.95
C LYS A 332 4.16 3.36 28.96
N THR A 333 4.62 3.54 27.72
CA THR A 333 3.82 4.17 26.69
C THR A 333 2.76 3.20 26.18
N LYS A 334 1.55 3.74 25.99
CA LYS A 334 0.44 3.04 25.37
C LYS A 334 0.86 2.53 23.98
N LEU A 335 0.64 1.24 23.75
CA LEU A 335 0.88 0.63 22.44
C LEU A 335 -0.14 1.15 21.42
N SER A 336 0.37 1.71 20.31
CA SER A 336 -0.43 2.25 19.22
C SER A 336 0.11 1.80 17.86
N ASN A 337 -0.83 1.58 16.93
CA ASN A 337 -0.54 1.25 15.53
C ASN A 337 -0.15 2.49 14.70
N LYS A 338 -0.20 3.69 15.30
CA LYS A 338 0.07 4.96 14.62
C LYS A 338 1.51 5.41 14.88
N VAL A 339 2.20 5.83 13.82
CA VAL A 339 3.55 6.40 13.91
C VAL A 339 3.60 7.75 14.64
N THR A 340 2.46 8.44 14.73
CA THR A 340 2.33 9.69 15.50
C THR A 340 2.47 9.46 17.00
N ASP A 341 2.14 8.26 17.47
CA ASP A 341 2.07 7.91 18.88
C ASP A 341 3.35 7.14 19.26
N LEU A 342 4.52 7.78 19.06
CA LEU A 342 5.81 7.15 19.34
C LEU A 342 5.96 6.82 20.83
N GLY A 343 6.21 5.54 21.12
CA GLY A 343 6.58 5.07 22.45
C GLY A 343 8.06 5.15 22.76
N THR A 344 8.39 4.88 24.03
CA THR A 344 9.76 4.68 24.51
C THR A 344 9.89 3.29 25.11
N ILE A 345 10.95 2.58 24.76
CA ILE A 345 11.29 1.29 25.39
C ILE A 345 12.08 1.58 26.66
N GLU A 346 11.64 1.03 27.79
CA GLU A 346 12.29 1.24 29.08
C GLU A 346 13.39 0.22 29.35
N ASP A 347 13.14 -1.04 29.00
CA ASP A 347 14.08 -2.14 29.15
C ASP A 347 13.90 -3.12 27.99
N CYS A 348 14.98 -3.79 27.59
CA CYS A 348 14.94 -4.78 26.52
C CYS A 348 16.10 -5.78 26.53
N THR A 349 15.82 -6.99 26.03
CA THR A 349 16.81 -8.04 25.81
C THR A 349 16.55 -8.76 24.48
N LEU A 350 17.59 -9.30 23.87
CA LEU A 350 17.49 -10.08 22.63
C LEU A 350 17.07 -11.52 22.96
N LYS A 351 15.97 -12.02 22.37
CA LYS A 351 15.46 -13.38 22.65
C LYS A 351 16.33 -14.48 22.03
N ASN A 352 16.94 -14.19 20.88
CA ASN A 352 17.86 -15.09 20.18
C ASN A 352 19.21 -14.40 20.08
N LYS A 353 20.19 -14.78 20.91
CA LYS A 353 21.58 -14.31 20.79
C LYS A 353 22.20 -14.93 19.53
N GLN A 354 21.99 -14.31 18.38
CA GLN A 354 23.00 -14.38 17.34
C GLN A 354 24.09 -13.39 17.74
N ASN A 355 25.33 -13.85 17.74
CA ASN A 355 26.57 -13.17 18.15
C ASN A 355 26.48 -11.65 18.24
N GLY A 356 26.93 -11.09 19.38
CA GLY A 356 26.91 -9.67 19.69
C GLY A 356 27.16 -8.81 18.45
N GLY A 357 26.08 -8.21 17.94
CA GLY A 357 26.13 -7.37 16.76
C GLY A 357 27.13 -6.26 16.96
N LEU A 358 27.64 -5.70 15.85
CA LEU A 358 28.53 -4.55 15.92
C LEU A 358 27.90 -3.47 16.81
N PRO A 359 28.69 -2.77 17.63
CA PRO A 359 28.16 -1.64 18.37
C PRO A 359 27.57 -0.64 17.37
N ILE A 360 26.56 0.08 17.82
CA ILE A 360 25.93 1.15 17.02
C ILE A 360 26.11 2.49 17.72
N PRO A 361 26.06 3.62 16.98
CA PRO A 361 26.20 4.93 17.58
C PRO A 361 25.07 5.25 18.56
N SER A 362 25.38 6.01 19.60
CA SER A 362 24.44 6.41 20.65
C SER A 362 23.92 7.84 20.49
N THR A 363 24.64 8.70 19.76
CA THR A 363 24.18 10.06 19.48
C THR A 363 23.18 10.07 18.33
N LYS A 364 22.25 11.04 18.36
CA LYS A 364 21.17 11.12 17.38
C LYS A 364 21.70 11.31 15.96
N GLU A 365 22.68 12.20 15.78
CA GLU A 365 23.24 12.55 14.47
C GLU A 365 24.00 11.38 13.85
N GLU A 366 24.82 10.69 14.64
CA GLU A 366 25.57 9.51 14.18
C GLU A 366 24.62 8.33 13.90
N LEU A 367 23.59 8.14 14.73
CA LEU A 367 22.60 7.10 14.55
C LEU A 367 21.74 7.32 13.30
N LEU A 368 21.36 8.57 13.01
CA LEU A 368 20.74 8.93 11.74
C LEU A 368 21.67 8.59 10.56
N GLY A 369 22.96 8.89 10.69
CA GLY A 369 23.98 8.54 9.71
C GLY A 369 24.11 7.05 9.46
N TYR A 370 24.10 6.24 10.53
CA TYR A 370 24.06 4.78 10.47
C TYR A 370 22.84 4.29 9.67
N ILE A 371 21.64 4.75 10.03
CA ILE A 371 20.39 4.37 9.36
C ILE A 371 20.41 4.79 7.88
N MET A 372 20.96 5.96 7.56
CA MET A 372 21.07 6.45 6.19
C MET A 372 22.09 5.67 5.36
N ALA A 373 23.20 5.25 5.98
CA ALA A 373 24.21 4.41 5.32
C ALA A 373 23.64 3.02 4.98
N GLU A 374 22.93 2.38 5.91
CA GLU A 374 22.28 1.07 5.68
C GLU A 374 21.22 1.10 4.56
N LYS A 375 20.65 2.28 4.28
CA LYS A 375 19.62 2.47 3.25
C LYS A 375 20.15 3.05 1.94
N ASP A 376 21.46 3.30 1.86
CA ASP A 376 22.09 4.07 0.80
C ASP A 376 21.39 5.40 0.47
N ASP A 377 20.99 6.15 1.49
CA ASP A 377 20.37 7.47 1.31
C ASP A 377 21.45 8.52 1.03
N THR A 378 21.47 9.03 -0.20
CA THR A 378 22.51 9.96 -0.71
C THR A 378 22.00 11.39 -0.90
N LYS A 379 20.84 11.73 -0.31
CA LYS A 379 20.30 13.10 -0.43
C LYS A 379 21.28 14.13 0.13
N PRO A 380 21.47 15.29 -0.53
CA PRO A 380 22.46 16.28 -0.13
C PRO A 380 22.37 16.72 1.34
N ASN A 381 21.15 16.95 1.85
CA ASN A 381 20.90 17.34 3.24
C ASN A 381 21.06 16.19 4.26
N HIS A 382 21.28 14.95 3.80
CA HIS A 382 21.49 13.76 4.65
C HIS A 382 22.97 13.40 4.77
N LEU A 383 23.83 13.95 3.91
CA LEU A 383 25.28 13.69 3.90
C LEU A 383 25.97 14.10 5.20
N TYR A 384 25.49 15.17 5.85
CA TYR A 384 25.97 15.60 7.16
C TYR A 384 25.90 14.45 8.19
N TYR A 385 24.76 13.75 8.27
CA TYR A 385 24.58 12.65 9.21
C TYR A 385 25.46 11.45 8.82
N ARG A 386 25.56 11.12 7.52
CA ARG A 386 26.46 10.05 7.05
C ARG A 386 27.92 10.35 7.41
N GLN A 387 28.35 11.59 7.33
CA GLN A 387 29.70 11.99 7.78
C GLN A 387 29.87 11.77 9.29
N LYS A 388 28.89 12.16 10.12
CA LYS A 388 28.93 11.90 11.57
C LYS A 388 29.08 10.41 11.89
N TYR A 389 28.37 9.54 11.17
CA TYR A 389 28.55 8.10 11.32
C TYR A 389 29.94 7.60 10.88
N GLN A 390 30.53 8.19 9.83
CA GLN A 390 31.90 7.86 9.44
C GLN A 390 32.92 8.26 10.50
N ASP A 391 32.79 9.48 11.05
CA ASP A 391 33.66 9.97 12.13
C ASP A 391 33.57 9.03 13.35
N TRP A 392 32.36 8.54 13.64
CA TRP A 392 32.13 7.55 14.70
C TRP A 392 32.80 6.20 14.41
N LEU A 393 32.69 5.66 13.18
CA LEU A 393 33.38 4.41 12.79
C LEU A 393 34.89 4.52 12.95
N ILE A 394 35.47 5.65 12.52
CA ILE A 394 36.91 5.94 12.64
C ILE A 394 37.31 6.00 14.13
N SER A 395 36.56 6.75 14.94
CA SER A 395 36.84 6.93 16.36
C SER A 395 36.75 5.62 17.15
N ASN A 396 35.91 4.69 16.71
CA ASN A 396 35.73 3.37 17.32
C ASN A 396 36.57 2.27 16.67
N LYS A 397 37.48 2.61 15.73
CA LYS A 397 38.36 1.65 15.02
C LYS A 397 37.61 0.51 14.32
N LEU A 398 36.38 0.76 13.87
CA LEU A 398 35.59 -0.19 13.08
C LEU A 398 35.91 0.07 11.61
N GLU A 399 36.35 -0.97 10.87
CA GLU A 399 36.80 -0.80 9.47
C GLU A 399 35.73 -0.09 8.63
N ALA A 400 36.04 1.12 8.16
CA ALA A 400 35.21 1.90 7.27
C ALA A 400 35.30 1.36 5.82
N SER A 401 35.01 0.07 5.62
CA SER A 401 35.47 -0.62 4.41
C SER A 401 34.70 -0.31 3.12
N ASN A 402 33.60 0.48 3.11
CA ASN A 402 32.83 0.68 1.86
C ASN A 402 32.16 2.06 1.63
N ASN A 403 32.46 3.11 2.40
CA ASN A 403 31.75 4.40 2.24
C ASN A 403 32.63 5.52 1.65
N LEU A 404 33.49 5.21 0.68
CA LEU A 404 34.15 6.25 -0.12
C LEU A 404 33.36 6.54 -1.38
N ILE A 405 33.29 7.81 -1.76
CA ILE A 405 32.59 8.23 -2.97
C ILE A 405 33.57 8.44 -4.12
N SER A 406 33.22 7.95 -5.30
CA SER A 406 33.98 8.22 -6.51
C SER A 406 33.84 9.69 -6.93
N LYS A 407 34.81 10.18 -7.70
CA LYS A 407 34.74 11.52 -8.29
C LYS A 407 33.47 11.75 -9.12
N ASP A 408 33.02 10.74 -9.88
CA ASP A 408 31.79 10.81 -10.65
C ASP A 408 30.55 10.87 -9.75
N GLY A 409 30.58 10.20 -8.59
CA GLY A 409 29.52 10.28 -7.57
C GLY A 409 29.42 11.68 -6.94
N ILE A 410 30.56 12.32 -6.64
CA ILE A 410 30.59 13.71 -6.16
C ILE A 410 29.97 14.64 -7.22
N GLN A 411 30.33 14.44 -8.49
CA GLN A 411 29.79 15.22 -9.60
C GLN A 411 28.26 15.10 -9.70
N GLN A 412 27.74 13.88 -9.61
CA GLN A 412 26.30 13.62 -9.69
C GLN A 412 25.54 14.25 -8.51
N ILE A 413 26.06 14.12 -7.30
CA ILE A 413 25.41 14.67 -6.09
C ILE A 413 25.36 16.19 -6.12
N LEU A 414 26.46 16.84 -6.51
CA LEU A 414 26.55 18.29 -6.56
C LEU A 414 25.89 18.89 -7.81
N GLN A 415 25.56 18.07 -8.81
CA GLN A 415 25.03 18.50 -10.11
C GLN A 415 25.90 19.56 -10.80
N ILE A 416 27.23 19.49 -10.62
CA ILE A 416 28.19 20.40 -11.23
C ILE A 416 28.91 19.75 -12.42
N LYS A 417 29.40 20.56 -13.36
CA LYS A 417 30.22 20.07 -14.47
C LYS A 417 31.54 19.49 -13.93
N LYS A 418 32.07 18.46 -14.59
CA LYS A 418 33.36 17.81 -14.25
C LYS A 418 34.53 18.79 -14.18
N SER A 419 34.54 19.81 -15.06
CA SER A 419 35.55 20.89 -15.06
C SER A 419 35.49 21.73 -13.78
N VAL A 420 34.30 22.13 -13.36
CA VAL A 420 34.07 22.90 -12.12
C VAL A 420 34.46 22.06 -10.90
N LEU A 421 34.09 20.77 -10.88
CA LEU A 421 34.50 19.85 -9.83
C LEU A 421 36.04 19.75 -9.73
N ASN A 422 36.72 19.56 -10.86
CA ASN A 422 38.19 19.49 -10.89
C ASN A 422 38.85 20.77 -10.34
N GLN A 423 38.34 21.93 -10.75
CA GLN A 423 38.86 23.22 -10.32
C GLN A 423 38.69 23.43 -8.81
N ARG A 424 37.51 23.12 -8.27
CA ARG A 424 37.23 23.22 -6.83
C ARG A 424 38.05 22.23 -6.02
N MET A 425 38.20 20.99 -6.49
CA MET A 425 39.06 19.99 -5.84
C MET A 425 40.53 20.43 -5.82
N GLN A 426 41.04 21.02 -6.91
CA GLN A 426 42.39 21.59 -6.95
C GLN A 426 42.54 22.78 -6.00
N LYS A 427 41.59 23.71 -6.02
CA LYS A 427 41.59 24.91 -5.16
C LYS A 427 41.54 24.57 -3.67
N SER A 428 40.74 23.58 -3.30
CA SER A 428 40.62 23.08 -1.92
C SER A 428 41.68 22.06 -1.53
N PHE A 429 42.69 21.82 -2.38
CA PHE A 429 43.77 20.83 -2.18
C PHE A 429 43.24 19.46 -1.75
N ILE A 430 42.18 18.97 -2.40
CA ILE A 430 41.51 17.72 -2.03
C ILE A 430 42.25 16.54 -2.65
N ILE A 431 42.81 15.69 -1.80
CA ILE A 431 43.48 14.45 -2.21
C ILE A 431 42.58 13.22 -2.01
N PRO A 432 42.67 12.21 -2.88
CA PRO A 432 41.92 10.98 -2.72
C PRO A 432 42.40 10.18 -1.52
N LYS A 433 41.46 9.61 -0.78
CA LYS A 433 41.75 8.79 0.40
C LYS A 433 42.11 7.35 0.02
N GLN A 434 41.58 6.87 -1.09
CA GLN A 434 41.90 5.55 -1.63
C GLN A 434 41.87 5.56 -3.15
N ARG A 435 42.70 4.71 -3.76
CA ARG A 435 42.66 4.41 -5.19
C ARG A 435 42.37 2.93 -5.39
N LYS A 436 41.34 2.60 -6.17
CA LYS A 436 40.94 1.21 -6.50
C LYS A 436 40.56 1.13 -7.97
N ASN A 437 41.11 0.16 -8.71
CA ASN A 437 40.85 -0.05 -10.14
C ASN A 437 41.03 1.23 -10.98
N ASN A 438 42.14 1.97 -10.79
CA ASN A 438 42.43 3.27 -11.43
C ASN A 438 41.40 4.39 -11.17
N LYS A 439 40.47 4.21 -10.23
CA LYS A 439 39.54 5.25 -9.79
C LYS A 439 39.90 5.78 -8.41
N ASP A 440 39.77 7.09 -8.27
CA ASP A 440 40.02 7.82 -7.04
C ASP A 440 38.74 7.93 -6.22
N PHE A 441 38.88 7.65 -4.92
CA PHE A 441 37.80 7.61 -3.95
C PHE A 441 38.10 8.58 -2.81
N TYR A 442 37.06 9.29 -2.39
CA TYR A 442 37.15 10.42 -1.47
C TYR A 442 36.20 10.22 -0.29
N ASP A 443 36.48 10.90 0.82
CA ASP A 443 35.52 11.02 1.92
C ASP A 443 34.29 11.83 1.48
N PHE A 444 33.14 11.56 2.09
CA PHE A 444 31.91 12.33 1.80
C PHE A 444 32.02 13.80 2.24
N SER A 445 32.87 14.12 3.22
CA SER A 445 33.19 15.49 3.65
C SER A 445 33.66 16.40 2.52
N VAL A 446 34.24 15.82 1.46
CA VAL A 446 34.64 16.53 0.24
C VAL A 446 33.46 17.21 -0.43
N ILE A 447 32.26 16.62 -0.40
CA ILE A 447 31.06 17.20 -1.00
C ILE A 447 30.69 18.51 -0.31
N GLN A 448 30.73 18.53 1.03
CA GLN A 448 30.44 19.74 1.80
C GLN A 448 31.50 20.81 1.54
N LYS A 449 32.79 20.45 1.57
CA LYS A 449 33.89 21.39 1.30
C LYS A 449 33.78 22.04 -0.09
N ILE A 450 33.38 21.27 -1.11
CA ILE A 450 33.19 21.76 -2.49
C ILE A 450 31.89 22.56 -2.65
N ALA A 451 30.84 22.22 -1.89
CA ALA A 451 29.57 22.95 -1.89
C ALA A 451 29.68 24.34 -1.25
N GLU A 452 30.55 24.49 -0.24
CA GLU A 452 30.80 25.75 0.47
C GLU A 452 31.66 26.74 -0.34
N GLU A 453 32.41 26.27 -1.34
CA GLU A 453 33.10 27.12 -2.31
C GLU A 453 32.09 27.81 -3.24
N LYS A 454 31.60 28.99 -2.81
CA LYS A 454 30.80 29.90 -3.65
C LYS A 454 31.59 30.24 -4.92
N GLU A 455 30.91 30.20 -6.07
CA GLU A 455 31.53 30.63 -7.32
C GLU A 455 31.92 32.11 -7.27
N PRO A 456 33.09 32.50 -7.80
CA PRO A 456 33.25 33.85 -8.31
C PRO A 456 32.25 34.01 -9.45
N ILE A 457 31.36 34.98 -9.32
CA ILE A 457 30.36 35.33 -10.33
C ILE A 457 31.12 35.76 -11.59
N ALA A 458 31.09 34.92 -12.63
CA ALA A 458 31.47 35.32 -13.98
C ALA A 458 30.58 34.62 -15.00
N GLU A 459 29.79 35.46 -15.68
CA GLU A 459 29.19 35.30 -17.00
C GLU A 459 28.01 34.34 -17.22
N ALA A 460 26.84 34.99 -17.28
CA ALA A 460 25.81 34.85 -18.30
C ALA A 460 25.51 33.44 -18.83
N THR A 461 24.44 32.85 -18.31
CA THR A 461 23.54 32.08 -19.17
C THR A 461 22.13 32.15 -18.61
N ASP A 462 21.24 32.75 -19.40
CA ASP A 462 19.80 32.75 -19.20
C ASP A 462 19.29 31.35 -18.88
N SER A 463 18.72 31.16 -17.69
CA SER A 463 17.82 30.05 -17.41
C SER A 463 17.08 30.29 -16.09
N LEU A 464 15.74 30.20 -16.16
CA LEU A 464 14.84 30.20 -15.00
C LEU A 464 15.34 29.23 -13.92
N LYS A 465 15.60 29.74 -12.71
CA LYS A 465 15.89 28.91 -11.53
C LYS A 465 14.62 28.70 -10.71
N THR A 466 14.20 27.46 -10.56
CA THR A 466 13.34 27.01 -9.46
C THR A 466 14.15 27.07 -8.16
N LEU A 467 13.84 28.03 -7.29
CA LEU A 467 14.46 28.16 -5.98
C LEU A 467 13.81 27.17 -5.00
N THR A 468 14.43 26.00 -4.83
CA THR A 468 14.17 25.13 -3.67
C THR A 468 15.31 25.25 -2.66
N GLY A 469 15.02 25.90 -1.54
CA GLY A 469 15.72 25.65 -0.28
C GLY A 469 17.03 26.40 -0.06
N GLN A 470 16.97 27.72 0.10
CA GLN A 470 17.86 28.44 1.00
C GLN A 470 17.03 29.45 1.79
N ASN A 471 17.27 29.49 3.12
CA ASN A 471 16.69 30.38 4.12
C ASN A 471 15.76 31.48 3.58
N LEU A 472 14.44 31.23 3.66
CA LEU A 472 13.44 32.27 3.61
C LEU A 472 13.58 33.10 4.90
N ASN A 473 14.56 33.99 4.93
CA ASN A 473 14.28 35.30 5.51
C ASN A 473 13.07 35.80 4.74
N THR A 474 11.96 36.03 5.45
CA THR A 474 10.74 36.64 4.90
C THR A 474 11.14 37.85 4.07
N ILE A 475 11.13 37.70 2.74
CA ILE A 475 11.22 38.82 1.82
C ILE A 475 9.80 39.35 1.72
N THR A 476 9.53 40.43 2.45
CA THR A 476 8.33 41.22 2.28
C THR A 476 8.37 41.77 0.85
N THR A 477 7.54 41.23 -0.04
CA THR A 477 7.20 41.95 -1.27
C THR A 477 6.39 43.17 -0.84
N TYR A 478 6.71 44.35 -1.36
CA TYR A 478 5.87 45.54 -1.20
C TYR A 478 5.15 45.77 -2.52
N ASP A 479 3.90 46.22 -2.46
CA ASP A 479 3.14 46.67 -3.63
C ASP A 479 4.01 47.66 -4.41
N GLY A 480 4.15 47.44 -5.72
CA GLY A 480 5.06 48.28 -6.50
C GLY A 480 5.35 47.80 -7.91
N ILE A 481 6.15 48.61 -8.61
CA ILE A 481 6.56 48.40 -9.99
C ILE A 481 7.96 47.78 -10.01
N TYR A 482 8.10 46.69 -10.77
CA TYR A 482 9.34 45.94 -10.89
C TYR A 482 9.71 45.68 -12.36
N TYR A 483 10.99 45.57 -12.67
CA TYR A 483 11.50 45.38 -14.03
C TYR A 483 12.28 44.08 -14.15
N THR A 484 12.00 43.26 -15.18
CA THR A 484 12.70 41.99 -15.41
C THR A 484 13.03 41.75 -16.88
N ARG A 485 14.10 41.00 -17.13
CA ARG A 485 14.46 40.47 -18.46
C ARG A 485 14.04 39.03 -18.67
N ASN A 486 13.53 38.36 -17.63
CA ASN A 486 13.12 36.95 -17.68
C ASN A 486 12.04 36.65 -18.74
N PHE A 487 11.34 37.68 -19.22
CA PHE A 487 10.33 37.59 -20.27
C PHE A 487 10.65 38.49 -21.48
N ALA A 488 11.90 38.88 -21.68
CA ALA A 488 12.30 39.81 -22.73
C ALA A 488 11.83 39.36 -24.13
N ASN A 489 11.85 38.05 -24.38
CA ASN A 489 11.50 37.43 -25.67
C ASN A 489 9.99 37.13 -25.83
N LEU A 490 9.14 37.56 -24.90
CA LEU A 490 7.69 37.35 -24.97
C LEU A 490 6.94 38.66 -25.22
N ASP A 491 5.93 38.59 -26.08
CA ASP A 491 4.97 39.68 -26.27
C ASP A 491 4.13 39.90 -25.02
N SER A 492 3.73 41.15 -24.76
CA SER A 492 2.98 41.53 -23.55
C SER A 492 1.74 40.66 -23.29
N TYR A 493 1.07 40.18 -24.36
CA TYR A 493 -0.08 39.28 -24.26
C TYR A 493 0.29 37.85 -23.83
N LEU A 494 1.45 37.35 -24.25
CA LEU A 494 1.94 35.99 -23.94
C LEU A 494 2.53 35.90 -22.53
N ILE A 495 3.03 37.01 -21.98
CA ILE A 495 3.58 37.06 -20.62
C ILE A 495 2.51 36.67 -19.58
N ARG A 496 1.28 37.18 -19.73
CA ARG A 496 0.20 36.86 -18.79
C ARG A 496 -0.12 35.36 -18.78
N ASN A 497 -0.22 34.74 -19.96
CA ASN A 497 -0.47 33.31 -20.09
C ASN A 497 0.66 32.48 -19.48
N GLU A 498 1.91 32.93 -19.64
CA GLU A 498 3.07 32.23 -19.10
C GLU A 498 3.16 32.35 -17.57
N ILE A 499 2.83 33.50 -16.99
CA ILE A 499 2.70 33.68 -15.52
C ILE A 499 1.61 32.77 -14.95
N GLU A 500 0.44 32.71 -15.58
CA GLU A 500 -0.66 31.80 -15.18
C GLU A 500 -0.26 30.32 -15.28
N ARG A 501 0.46 29.95 -16.35
CA ARG A 501 0.99 28.59 -16.51
C ARG A 501 1.98 28.24 -15.40
N LEU A 502 2.93 29.12 -15.12
CA LEU A 502 4.01 28.90 -14.16
C LEU A 502 3.50 28.83 -12.71
N SER A 503 2.53 29.67 -12.35
CA SER A 503 1.91 29.67 -11.01
C SER A 503 1.15 28.38 -10.68
N ARG A 504 0.63 27.66 -11.70
CA ARG A 504 -0.04 26.36 -11.50
C ARG A 504 0.91 25.18 -11.31
N VAL A 505 2.12 25.28 -11.88
CA VAL A 505 3.07 24.15 -11.93
C VAL A 505 4.02 24.15 -10.72
N CYS A 506 4.32 25.31 -10.15
CA CYS A 506 5.26 25.44 -9.04
C CYS A 506 4.68 26.32 -7.92
N ALA A 507 4.47 25.75 -6.74
CA ALA A 507 3.85 26.45 -5.60
C ALA A 507 4.61 27.72 -5.15
N ASN A 508 5.92 27.75 -5.35
CA ASN A 508 6.82 28.85 -4.94
C ASN A 508 7.88 29.16 -6.02
N LEU A 509 7.46 29.63 -7.20
CA LEU A 509 8.38 30.08 -8.24
C LEU A 509 8.69 31.58 -8.10
N TYR A 510 9.97 31.93 -8.02
CA TYR A 510 10.44 33.32 -7.94
C TYR A 510 11.20 33.72 -9.20
N ILE A 511 10.99 34.95 -9.67
CA ILE A 511 11.75 35.57 -10.74
C ILE A 511 12.61 36.70 -10.19
N LYS A 512 13.74 36.94 -10.84
CA LYS A 512 14.62 38.06 -10.50
C LYS A 512 14.09 39.33 -11.17
N ALA A 513 13.85 40.38 -10.40
CA ALA A 513 13.39 41.67 -10.90
C ALA A 513 14.08 42.81 -10.15
N LYS A 514 14.14 44.00 -10.74
CA LYS A 514 14.63 45.22 -10.09
C LYS A 514 13.47 46.07 -9.63
N ASP A 515 13.54 46.66 -8.45
CA ASP A 515 12.59 47.70 -8.07
C ASP A 515 12.89 49.03 -8.78
N GLU A 516 12.04 50.04 -8.57
CA GLU A 516 12.20 51.40 -9.13
C GLU A 516 13.53 52.07 -8.78
N ASN A 517 14.20 51.62 -7.72
CA ASN A 517 15.52 52.11 -7.28
C ASN A 517 16.68 51.27 -7.83
N GLY A 518 16.41 50.29 -8.70
CA GLY A 518 17.41 49.43 -9.33
C GLY A 518 17.91 48.26 -8.47
N ASN A 519 17.34 48.04 -7.29
CA ASN A 519 17.76 46.96 -6.40
C ASN A 519 17.19 45.63 -6.87
N GLU A 520 18.04 44.61 -6.99
CA GLU A 520 17.62 43.27 -7.41
C GLU A 520 16.89 42.54 -6.27
N LYS A 521 15.67 42.08 -6.57
CA LYS A 521 14.80 41.33 -5.66
C LYS A 521 14.26 40.08 -6.35
N TYR A 522 13.85 39.10 -5.54
CA TYR A 522 13.15 37.91 -6.02
C TYR A 522 11.65 38.09 -5.79
N VAL A 523 10.91 38.16 -6.88
CA VAL A 523 9.46 38.34 -6.92
C VAL A 523 8.78 36.99 -7.08
N LEU A 524 7.80 36.69 -6.23
CA LEU A 524 7.00 35.48 -6.37
C LEU A 524 6.05 35.63 -7.56
N VAL A 525 6.06 34.68 -8.49
CA VAL A 525 5.31 34.80 -9.76
C VAL A 525 3.79 34.96 -9.55
N LYS A 526 3.24 34.40 -8.47
CA LYS A 526 1.80 34.45 -8.18
C LYS A 526 1.28 35.83 -7.72
N THR A 527 2.17 36.73 -7.30
CA THR A 527 1.78 38.08 -6.82
C THR A 527 1.81 39.11 -7.95
N ILE A 528 2.18 38.72 -9.17
CA ILE A 528 2.21 39.62 -10.32
C ILE A 528 0.80 39.77 -10.87
N THR A 529 0.24 40.98 -10.79
CA THR A 529 -1.13 41.29 -11.24
C THR A 529 -1.17 41.82 -12.66
N GLN A 530 -0.11 42.52 -13.11
CA GLN A 530 0.00 43.03 -14.48
C GLN A 530 1.44 42.95 -15.02
N ALA A 531 1.56 42.88 -16.34
CA ALA A 531 2.84 43.00 -17.03
C ALA A 531 2.68 43.87 -18.30
N LYS A 532 3.60 44.79 -18.53
CA LYS A 532 3.67 45.65 -19.72
C LYS A 532 5.10 45.67 -20.26
N SER A 533 5.27 45.91 -21.55
CA SER A 533 6.60 46.12 -22.15
C SER A 533 7.05 47.56 -21.89
N TYR A 534 8.29 47.74 -21.43
CA TYR A 534 8.89 49.06 -21.19
C TYR A 534 10.38 49.01 -21.52
N ASN A 535 10.77 49.58 -22.68
CA ASN A 535 12.10 49.43 -23.28
C ASN A 535 12.48 47.94 -23.47
N ASP A 536 13.76 47.59 -23.30
CA ASP A 536 14.29 46.22 -23.40
C ASP A 536 13.95 45.33 -22.18
N GLU A 537 13.16 45.86 -21.24
CA GLU A 537 12.74 45.16 -20.02
C GLU A 537 11.21 45.06 -19.95
N LYS A 538 10.70 44.14 -19.12
CA LYS A 538 9.26 43.99 -18.88
C LYS A 538 8.93 44.55 -17.51
N MET A 539 8.00 45.50 -17.49
CA MET A 539 7.46 46.12 -16.29
C MET A 539 6.37 45.21 -15.69
N LEU A 540 6.52 44.85 -14.43
CA LEU A 540 5.62 44.00 -13.65
C LEU A 540 4.98 44.83 -12.56
N MET A 541 3.68 44.69 -12.38
CA MET A 541 2.93 45.27 -11.27
C MET A 541 2.60 44.16 -10.29
N ILE A 542 2.90 44.39 -9.01
CA ILE A 542 2.67 43.46 -7.92
C ILE A 542 1.70 44.10 -6.95
N ASP A 543 0.61 43.41 -6.66
CA ASP A 543 -0.26 43.68 -5.52
C ASP A 543 -0.15 42.47 -4.57
N ASN A 544 0.09 42.71 -3.28
CA ASN A 544 0.18 41.65 -2.26
C ASN A 544 -1.17 41.01 -1.92
#